data_AF-A0A7S4C530-F1
#
_entry.id   AF-A0A7S4C530-F1
#
_cell.length_a   1.000
_cell.length_b   1.000
_cell.length_c   1.000
_cell.angle_alpha   90.00
_cell.angle_beta   90.00
_cell.angle_gamma   90.00
#
_symmetry.space_group_name_H-M   'P 1'
#
loop_
_entity.id
_entity.type
_entity.pdbx_description
1 polymer ?
#
loop_
_entity_poly.entity_id
_entity_poly.type
_entity_poly.pdbx_seq_one_letter_code
_entity_poly.pdbx_strand_id
1 'polypeptide(L)'
;RIWSLDKLRCYLEYVKVTFRPTMTPGAENVLVVYYSLQRQGDSRNSGRTTIRLLESMVRLAQAHAKLMFRDEVSILDAVYVVLIMEVSTCKVNLFPLCDSSVLDSECSDDPEGEYEVIAQTVLSALQLDGDGMPLDADGA
;
A
#
# COMPACT_ATOMS: atom_id res chain seq x y z
N ARG A 1 17.71 -17.04 5.29
CA ARG A 1 17.98 -17.32 6.73
C ARG A 1 16.74 -16.93 7.52
N ILE A 2 16.19 -17.83 8.34
CA ILE A 2 14.97 -17.57 9.13
C ILE A 2 15.35 -16.89 10.46
N TRP A 3 14.61 -15.86 10.88
CA TRP A 3 14.82 -15.20 12.17
C TRP A 3 14.20 -16.01 13.31
N SER A 4 14.84 -16.04 14.48
CA SER A 4 14.19 -16.56 15.68
C SER A 4 13.06 -15.64 16.11
N LEU A 5 12.07 -16.22 16.78
CA LEU A 5 10.90 -15.48 17.27
C LEU A 5 11.29 -14.36 18.26
N ASP A 6 12.30 -14.60 19.10
CA ASP A 6 12.83 -13.58 20.01
C ASP A 6 13.47 -12.41 19.26
N LYS A 7 14.24 -12.71 18.19
CA LYS A 7 14.83 -11.66 17.36
C LYS A 7 13.74 -10.84 16.65
N LEU A 8 12.69 -11.49 16.16
CA LEU A 8 11.55 -10.80 15.54
C LEU A 8 10.82 -9.89 16.55
N ARG A 9 10.57 -10.37 17.77
CA ARG A 9 9.96 -9.56 18.84
C ARG A 9 10.80 -8.33 19.17
N CYS A 10 12.11 -8.51 19.39
CA CYS A 10 13.02 -7.40 19.65
C CYS A 10 13.02 -6.39 18.49
N TYR A 11 13.00 -6.87 17.24
CA TYR A 11 12.92 -5.99 16.08
C TYR A 11 11.62 -5.17 16.06
N LEU A 12 10.46 -5.83 16.25
CA LEU A 12 9.16 -5.17 16.28
C LEU A 12 9.06 -4.13 17.39
N GLU A 13 9.57 -4.42 18.58
CA GLU A 13 9.63 -3.47 19.70
C GLU A 13 10.54 -2.29 19.39
N TYR A 14 11.72 -2.56 18.80
CA TYR A 14 12.67 -1.53 18.42
C TYR A 14 12.08 -0.57 17.39
N VAL A 15 11.56 -1.07 16.26
CA VAL A 15 11.03 -0.20 15.20
C VAL A 15 9.80 0.59 15.65
N LYS A 16 9.00 0.03 16.55
CA LYS A 16 7.80 0.69 17.10
C LYS A 16 8.14 1.95 17.88
N VAL A 17 9.22 1.93 18.67
CA VAL A 17 9.63 3.04 19.55
C VAL A 17 10.52 4.04 18.80
N THR A 18 11.41 3.56 17.93
CA THR A 18 12.41 4.38 17.25
C THR A 18 11.82 5.26 16.17
N PHE A 19 10.90 4.72 15.35
CA PHE A 19 10.44 5.41 14.14
C PHE A 19 9.05 6.05 14.32
N ARG A 20 8.93 7.28 13.81
CA ARG A 20 7.65 8.01 13.68
C ARG A 20 7.54 8.56 12.25
N PRO A 21 7.30 7.70 11.25
CA PRO A 21 7.41 8.10 9.88
C PRO A 21 6.34 9.11 9.49
N THR A 22 6.77 10.17 8.80
CA THR A 22 5.89 11.19 8.25
C THR A 22 5.48 10.82 6.83
N MET A 23 4.25 11.17 6.45
CA MET A 23 3.73 10.87 5.11
C MET A 23 4.40 11.77 4.08
N THR A 24 4.88 11.20 2.98
CA THR A 24 5.33 11.99 1.83
C THR A 24 4.13 12.41 0.97
N PRO A 25 4.20 13.54 0.24
CA PRO A 25 3.08 13.99 -0.59
C PRO A 25 2.65 12.97 -1.65
N GLY A 26 3.61 12.28 -2.29
CA GLY A 26 3.33 11.23 -3.27
C GLY A 26 2.59 10.04 -2.66
N ALA A 27 3.04 9.56 -1.50
CA ALA A 27 2.37 8.47 -0.79
C ALA A 27 0.96 8.85 -0.32
N GLU A 28 0.78 10.09 0.16
CA GLU A 28 -0.55 10.61 0.53
C GLU A 28 -1.49 10.61 -0.67
N ASN A 29 -1.01 11.11 -1.82
CA ASN A 29 -1.83 11.20 -3.03
C ASN A 29 -2.29 9.82 -3.51
N VAL A 30 -1.42 8.81 -3.50
CA VAL A 30 -1.78 7.41 -3.82
C VAL A 30 -2.95 6.93 -2.97
N LEU A 31 -2.90 7.13 -1.65
CA LEU A 31 -3.97 6.70 -0.74
C LEU A 31 -5.28 7.47 -0.96
N VAL A 32 -5.19 8.77 -1.26
CA VAL A 32 -6.36 9.63 -1.51
C VAL A 32 -7.04 9.28 -2.83
N VAL A 33 -6.27 9.05 -3.90
CA VAL A 33 -6.79 8.65 -5.22
C VAL A 33 -7.46 7.30 -5.12
N TYR A 34 -6.80 6.31 -4.51
CA TYR A 34 -7.39 4.99 -4.27
C TYR A 34 -8.69 5.07 -3.45
N TYR A 35 -8.68 5.84 -2.34
CA TYR A 35 -9.88 6.07 -1.53
C TYR A 35 -11.04 6.68 -2.34
N SER A 36 -10.72 7.65 -3.21
CA SER A 36 -11.70 8.32 -4.07
C SER A 36 -12.32 7.35 -5.06
N LEU A 37 -11.52 6.49 -5.69
CA LEU A 37 -12.00 5.42 -6.58
C LEU A 37 -12.91 4.43 -5.85
N GLN A 38 -12.49 3.99 -4.66
CA GLN A 38 -13.29 3.06 -3.86
C GLN A 38 -14.66 3.65 -3.49
N ARG A 39 -14.71 4.95 -3.18
CA ARG A 39 -15.96 5.67 -2.88
C ARG A 39 -16.88 5.82 -4.09
N GLN A 40 -16.33 5.99 -5.30
CA GLN A 40 -17.11 6.05 -6.53
C GLN A 40 -17.74 4.68 -6.87
N GLY A 41 -17.02 3.59 -6.63
CA GLY A 41 -17.51 2.22 -6.84
C GLY A 41 -18.58 1.76 -5.84
N ASP A 42 -18.59 2.30 -4.61
CA ASP A 42 -19.48 1.87 -3.51
C ASP A 42 -20.91 2.48 -3.56
N SER A 43 -21.44 2.81 -4.75
CA SER A 43 -22.74 3.48 -4.95
C SER A 43 -23.95 2.82 -4.27
N ARG A 44 -23.87 1.53 -3.91
CA ARG A 44 -24.90 0.78 -3.16
C ARG A 44 -24.62 0.65 -1.65
N ASN A 45 -23.45 1.04 -1.15
CA ASN A 45 -23.03 0.75 0.23
C ASN A 45 -22.21 1.89 0.90
N SER A 46 -22.66 3.13 0.69
CA SER A 46 -22.03 4.40 1.12
C SER A 46 -21.68 4.52 2.61
N GLY A 47 -22.13 3.61 3.46
CA GLY A 47 -21.85 3.62 4.90
C GLY A 47 -20.53 2.95 5.32
N ARG A 48 -19.82 2.26 4.42
CA ARG A 48 -18.62 1.47 4.76
C ARG A 48 -17.29 2.11 4.32
N THR A 49 -17.27 2.93 3.27
CA THR A 49 -16.11 3.69 2.78
C THR A 49 -15.92 5.00 3.56
N THR A 50 -15.75 4.86 4.88
CA THR A 50 -15.68 6.00 5.80
C THR A 50 -14.27 6.61 5.85
N ILE A 51 -14.15 7.83 6.34
CA ILE A 51 -12.88 8.48 6.70
C ILE A 51 -11.99 7.55 7.56
N ARG A 52 -12.61 6.69 8.40
CA ARG A 52 -11.89 5.70 9.22
C ARG A 52 -11.11 4.69 8.40
N LEU A 53 -11.56 4.38 7.19
CA LEU A 53 -10.84 3.49 6.28
C LEU A 53 -9.56 4.16 5.78
N LEU A 54 -9.65 5.41 5.32
CA LEU A 54 -8.49 6.20 4.93
C LEU A 54 -7.50 6.34 6.10
N GLU A 55 -7.98 6.68 7.29
CA GLU A 55 -7.13 6.71 8.49
C GLU A 55 -6.47 5.35 8.80
N SER A 56 -7.17 4.25 8.52
CA SER A 56 -6.62 2.91 8.71
C SER A 56 -5.55 2.60 7.68
N MET A 57 -5.75 2.98 6.41
CA MET A 57 -4.74 2.87 5.36
C MET A 57 -3.49 3.70 5.70
N VAL A 58 -3.66 4.94 6.16
CA VAL A 58 -2.55 5.80 6.61
C VAL A 58 -1.76 5.13 7.75
N ARG A 59 -2.45 4.58 8.76
CA ARG A 59 -1.81 3.86 9.87
C ARG A 59 -1.06 2.60 9.40
N LEU A 60 -1.62 1.87 8.42
CA LEU A 60 -0.97 0.71 7.83
C LEU A 60 0.30 1.11 7.06
N ALA A 61 0.26 2.20 6.28
CA ALA A 61 1.41 2.67 5.50
C ALA A 61 2.54 3.12 6.43
N GLN A 62 2.19 3.84 7.50
CA GLN A 62 3.14 4.20 8.55
C GLN A 62 3.73 2.96 9.25
N ALA A 63 2.90 1.95 9.55
CA ALA A 63 3.39 0.72 10.15
C ALA A 63 4.34 -0.04 9.21
N HIS A 64 4.03 -0.07 7.91
CA HIS A 64 4.89 -0.68 6.89
C HIS A 64 6.24 0.03 6.79
N ALA A 65 6.26 1.37 6.74
CA ALA A 65 7.49 2.16 6.75
C ALA A 65 8.36 1.87 8.01
N LYS A 66 7.75 1.71 9.18
CA LYS A 66 8.47 1.29 10.41
C LYS A 66 9.09 -0.09 10.26
N LEU A 67 8.33 -1.05 9.72
CA LEU A 67 8.82 -2.41 9.49
C LEU A 67 9.98 -2.44 8.49
N MET A 68 9.97 -1.52 7.52
CA MET A 68 11.02 -1.33 6.53
C MET A 68 12.18 -0.44 7.02
N PHE A 69 12.18 -0.04 8.31
CA PHE A 69 13.25 0.77 8.91
C PHE A 69 13.40 2.16 8.28
N ARG A 70 12.28 2.83 7.98
CA ARG A 70 12.25 4.16 7.34
C ARG A 70 11.64 5.23 8.25
N ASP A 71 12.16 6.45 8.14
CA ASP A 71 11.66 7.67 8.81
C ASP A 71 10.59 8.42 7.99
N GLU A 72 10.33 7.98 6.77
CA GLU A 72 9.31 8.57 5.90
C GLU A 72 8.50 7.47 5.22
N VAL A 73 7.22 7.73 5.02
CA VAL A 73 6.33 6.82 4.28
C VAL A 73 6.54 7.08 2.79
N SER A 74 7.09 6.09 2.11
CA SER A 74 7.33 6.13 0.66
C SER A 74 6.08 5.70 -0.13
N ILE A 75 6.12 5.94 -1.43
CA ILE A 75 5.06 5.53 -2.38
C ILE A 75 4.85 4.02 -2.34
N LEU A 76 5.94 3.25 -2.22
CA LEU A 76 5.87 1.79 -2.11
C LEU A 76 5.05 1.36 -0.88
N ASP A 77 5.21 2.06 0.25
CA ASP A 77 4.45 1.75 1.46
C ASP A 77 2.94 1.97 1.25
N ALA A 78 2.57 3.03 0.50
CA ALA A 78 1.18 3.28 0.13
C ALA A 78 0.64 2.22 -0.86
N VAL A 79 1.43 1.83 -1.86
CA VAL A 79 1.07 0.80 -2.83
C VAL A 79 0.77 -0.54 -2.15
N TYR A 80 1.62 -0.97 -1.20
CA TYR A 80 1.40 -2.23 -0.49
C TYR A 80 0.13 -2.19 0.37
N VAL A 81 -0.22 -1.03 0.94
CA VAL A 81 -1.49 -0.88 1.63
C VAL A 81 -2.66 -1.02 0.67
N VAL A 82 -2.59 -0.44 -0.53
CA VAL A 82 -3.63 -0.64 -1.56
C VAL A 82 -3.76 -2.13 -1.89
N LEU A 83 -2.65 -2.84 -2.10
CA LEU A 83 -2.66 -4.27 -2.34
C LEU A 83 -3.35 -5.06 -1.19
N ILE A 84 -2.98 -4.79 0.07
CA ILE A 84 -3.59 -5.41 1.25
C ILE A 84 -5.10 -5.15 1.28
N MET A 85 -5.52 -3.92 0.95
CA MET A 85 -6.93 -3.53 0.95
C MET A 85 -7.73 -4.28 -0.12
N GLU A 86 -7.17 -4.46 -1.31
CA GLU A 86 -7.79 -5.18 -2.41
C GLU A 86 -7.96 -6.66 -2.07
N VAL A 87 -6.90 -7.30 -1.58
CA VAL A 87 -6.92 -8.71 -1.13
C VAL A 87 -7.91 -8.91 0.02
N SER A 88 -7.96 -8.00 0.99
CA SER A 88 -8.82 -8.13 2.16
C SER A 88 -10.30 -7.85 1.88
N THR A 89 -10.58 -6.95 0.94
CA THR A 89 -11.94 -6.43 0.75
C THR A 89 -12.67 -7.15 -0.39
N CYS A 90 -11.95 -7.74 -1.36
CA CYS A 90 -12.51 -8.51 -2.48
C CYS A 90 -13.74 -7.84 -3.13
N LYS A 91 -13.68 -6.51 -3.26
CA LYS A 91 -14.80 -5.66 -3.73
C LYS A 91 -14.51 -4.98 -5.05
N VAL A 92 -13.24 -4.70 -5.31
CA VAL A 92 -12.80 -4.11 -6.56
C VAL A 92 -11.78 -5.08 -7.12
N ASN A 93 -12.03 -5.60 -8.32
CA ASN A 93 -11.02 -6.36 -9.05
C ASN A 93 -10.23 -5.36 -9.89
N LEU A 94 -9.63 -4.34 -9.24
CA LEU A 94 -8.82 -3.35 -9.96
C LEU A 94 -7.53 -3.97 -10.50
N PHE A 95 -7.05 -5.03 -9.86
CA PHE A 95 -5.73 -5.59 -10.11
C PHE A 95 -5.80 -7.08 -10.49
N PRO A 96 -5.24 -7.49 -11.65
CA PRO A 96 -5.05 -8.90 -12.02
C PRO A 96 -4.05 -9.64 -11.12
N LEU A 97 -3.46 -8.96 -10.14
CA LEU A 97 -2.42 -9.48 -9.26
C LEU A 97 -2.94 -10.50 -8.24
N CYS A 98 -4.27 -10.55 -8.01
CA CYS A 98 -4.88 -11.37 -6.96
C CYS A 98 -5.51 -12.68 -7.48
N ASP A 99 -5.21 -13.08 -8.72
CA ASP A 99 -5.78 -14.30 -9.33
C ASP A 99 -5.06 -15.58 -8.88
N SER A 100 -3.84 -15.46 -8.34
CA SER A 100 -3.17 -16.57 -7.66
C SER A 100 -3.62 -16.65 -6.21
N SER A 101 -3.96 -17.87 -5.77
CA SER A 101 -4.31 -18.14 -4.38
C SER A 101 -3.18 -17.63 -3.47
N VAL A 102 -3.53 -16.75 -2.52
CA VAL A 102 -2.60 -16.20 -1.49
C VAL A 102 -1.87 -17.33 -0.75
N LEU A 103 -2.45 -18.53 -0.73
CA LEU A 103 -1.89 -19.71 -0.06
C LEU A 103 -0.72 -20.34 -0.84
N ASP A 104 -0.59 -20.02 -2.13
CA ASP A 104 0.45 -20.54 -3.03
C ASP A 104 1.51 -19.48 -3.37
N SER A 105 1.52 -18.35 -2.65
CA SER A 105 2.54 -17.32 -2.82
C SER A 105 3.90 -17.84 -2.34
N GLU A 106 4.76 -18.17 -3.28
CA GLU A 106 6.15 -18.53 -3.02
C GLU A 106 7.01 -17.28 -2.78
N CYS A 107 8.02 -17.38 -1.93
CA CYS A 107 9.01 -16.32 -1.78
C CYS A 107 9.86 -16.30 -3.04
N SER A 108 9.72 -15.24 -3.84
CA SER A 108 10.45 -15.09 -5.10
C SER A 108 11.95 -15.03 -4.93
N ASP A 109 12.66 -15.42 -5.98
CA ASP A 109 14.13 -15.33 -6.06
C ASP A 109 14.61 -13.87 -6.17
N ASP A 110 13.76 -12.96 -6.65
CA ASP A 110 14.01 -11.52 -6.77
C ASP A 110 12.85 -10.70 -6.17
N PRO A 111 12.83 -10.54 -4.84
CA PRO A 111 11.76 -9.79 -4.19
C PRO A 111 11.75 -8.33 -4.62
N GLU A 112 12.93 -7.71 -4.83
CA GLU A 112 13.03 -6.28 -5.19
C GLU A 112 12.38 -6.00 -6.56
N GLY A 113 12.62 -6.87 -7.55
CA GLY A 113 11.95 -6.77 -8.85
C GLY A 113 10.43 -6.91 -8.75
N GLU A 114 9.92 -7.76 -7.86
CA GLU A 114 8.48 -7.86 -7.60
C GLU A 114 7.91 -6.59 -6.98
N TYR A 115 8.63 -5.94 -6.06
CA TYR A 115 8.24 -4.64 -5.51
C TYR A 115 8.01 -3.61 -6.63
N GLU A 116 8.92 -3.55 -7.62
CA GLU A 116 8.81 -2.63 -8.74
C GLU A 116 7.62 -2.94 -9.64
N VAL A 117 7.38 -4.22 -9.96
CA VAL A 117 6.26 -4.64 -10.81
C VAL A 117 4.92 -4.34 -10.13
N ILE A 118 4.80 -4.61 -8.83
CA ILE A 118 3.60 -4.29 -8.05
C ILE A 118 3.39 -2.77 -8.02
N ALA A 119 4.45 -1.99 -7.78
CA ALA A 119 4.41 -0.52 -7.81
C ALA A 119 3.90 0.01 -9.15
N GLN A 120 4.50 -0.44 -10.26
CA GLN A 120 4.10 -0.02 -11.61
C GLN A 120 2.65 -0.39 -11.92
N THR A 121 2.22 -1.60 -11.54
CA THR A 121 0.85 -2.06 -11.77
C THR A 121 -0.16 -1.23 -10.99
N VAL A 122 0.13 -0.91 -9.73
CA VAL A 122 -0.77 -0.10 -8.89
C VAL A 122 -0.80 1.35 -9.35
N LEU A 123 0.35 1.96 -9.60
CA LEU A 123 0.44 3.35 -10.04
C LEU A 123 -0.23 3.56 -11.40
N SER A 124 -0.01 2.66 -12.36
CA SER A 124 -0.66 2.74 -13.67
C SER A 124 -2.18 2.61 -13.60
N ALA A 125 -2.72 1.74 -12.75
CA ALA A 125 -4.18 1.64 -12.55
C ALA A 125 -4.77 2.89 -11.88
N LEU A 126 -4.00 3.55 -11.01
CA LEU A 126 -4.39 4.80 -10.35
C LEU A 126 -4.13 6.04 -11.22
N GLN A 127 -3.53 5.87 -12.41
CA GLN A 127 -3.11 6.96 -13.32
C GLN A 127 -2.12 7.93 -12.66
N LEU A 128 -1.20 7.38 -11.87
CA LEU A 128 -0.14 8.12 -11.16
C LEU A 128 1.23 7.82 -11.77
N ASP A 129 2.13 8.78 -11.69
CA ASP A 129 3.53 8.64 -12.05
C ASP A 129 4.38 8.00 -10.93
N GLY A 130 5.69 7.88 -11.17
CA GLY A 130 6.64 7.32 -10.20
C GLY A 130 6.81 8.15 -8.92
N ASP A 131 6.42 9.43 -8.94
CA ASP A 131 6.44 10.34 -7.79
C ASP A 131 5.08 10.38 -7.07
N GLY A 132 4.11 9.58 -7.52
CA GLY A 132 2.76 9.53 -6.96
C GLY A 132 1.92 10.75 -7.32
N MET A 133 2.31 11.51 -8.34
CA MET A 133 1.57 12.63 -8.89
C MET A 133 0.67 12.15 -10.03
N PRO A 134 -0.46 12.84 -10.31
CA PRO A 134 -1.24 12.52 -11.49
C PRO A 134 -0.34 12.64 -12.73
N LEU A 135 -0.37 11.63 -13.59
CA LEU A 135 0.23 11.74 -14.92
C LEU A 135 -0.40 12.99 -15.55
N ASP A 136 0.43 14.01 -15.83
CA ASP A 136 -0.05 15.34 -16.21
C ASP A 136 -1.26 15.24 -17.13
N ALA A 137 -2.38 15.83 -16.71
CA ALA A 137 -3.46 16.20 -17.61
C ALA A 137 -2.97 17.37 -18.49
N ASP A 138 -1.83 17.19 -19.17
CA ASP A 138 -1.24 18.19 -20.03
C ASP A 138 -1.97 18.15 -21.38
N GLY A 139 -2.97 19.02 -21.47
CA GLY A 139 -3.27 19.77 -22.68
C GLY A 139 -4.27 19.14 -23.67
N ALA A 140 -5.53 19.57 -23.51
CA ALA A 140 -6.64 19.56 -24.49
C ALA A 140 -7.50 18.28 -24.62
#